data_AF-A0A1G0JII6-F1
#
_entry.id   AF-A0A1G0JII6-F1
#
_cell.length_a   1.000
_cell.length_b   1.000
_cell.length_c   1.000
_cell.angle_alpha   90.00
_cell.angle_beta   90.00
_cell.angle_gamma   90.00
#
_symmetry.space_group_name_H-M   'P 1'
#
loop_
_entity.id
_entity.type
_entity.pdbx_description
1 polymer ?
#
loop_
_entity_poly.entity_id
_entity_poly.type
_entity_poly.pdbx_seq_one_letter_code
_entity_poly.pdbx_strand_id
1 'polypeptide(L)'
;MKNKKLHDDLERLRNEINHLATDDIESRKKLNRIIGDLEAKLEKPDDNDDGLVKDIKETIQHFETEHPRATAILNDIMVTLSNMGI
;
A
#
# COMPACT_ATOMS: atom_id res chain seq x y z
N MET A 1 -8.30 9.56 -14.14
CA MET A 1 -9.16 8.80 -13.20
C MET A 1 -8.40 7.75 -12.42
N LYS A 2 -7.56 6.90 -13.04
CA LYS A 2 -6.80 5.85 -12.33
C LYS A 2 -5.89 6.38 -11.21
N ASN A 3 -5.12 7.44 -11.47
CA ASN A 3 -4.28 8.09 -10.44
C ASN A 3 -5.09 8.64 -9.25
N LYS A 4 -6.33 9.06 -9.48
CA LYS A 4 -7.22 9.52 -8.41
C LYS A 4 -7.61 8.36 -7.51
N LYS A 5 -8.00 7.21 -8.07
CA LYS A 5 -8.33 6.02 -7.27
C LYS A 5 -7.15 5.57 -6.41
N LEU A 6 -5.94 5.51 -6.99
CA LEU A 6 -4.75 5.13 -6.23
C LEU A 6 -4.45 6.14 -5.12
N HIS A 7 -4.62 7.44 -5.38
CA HIS A 7 -4.49 8.46 -4.35
C HIS A 7 -5.50 8.28 -3.21
N ASP A 8 -6.78 8.05 -3.55
CA ASP A 8 -7.83 7.80 -2.57
C ASP A 8 -7.53 6.54 -1.72
N ASP A 9 -7.02 5.47 -2.35
CA ASP A 9 -6.62 4.24 -1.65
C ASP A 9 -5.40 4.47 -0.73
N LEU A 10 -4.43 5.30 -1.14
CA LEU A 10 -3.28 5.69 -0.32
C LEU A 10 -3.70 6.55 0.89
N GLU A 11 -4.63 7.48 0.71
CA GLU A 11 -5.19 8.27 1.81
C GLU A 11 -5.94 7.38 2.81
N ARG A 12 -6.71 6.40 2.33
CA ARG A 12 -7.35 5.39 3.18
C ARG A 12 -6.31 4.61 3.99
N LEU A 13 -5.20 4.19 3.35
CA LEU A 13 -4.13 3.46 4.03
C LEU A 13 -3.45 4.33 5.10
N ARG A 14 -3.17 5.60 4.82
CA ARG A 14 -2.64 6.57 5.81
C ARG A 14 -3.55 6.72 7.02
N ASN A 15 -4.85 6.83 6.79
CA ASN A 15 -5.82 6.93 7.88
C ASN A 15 -5.87 5.66 8.72
N GLU A 16 -5.79 4.47 8.10
CA GLU A 16 -5.74 3.21 8.83
C GLU A 16 -4.46 3.08 9.66
N ILE A 17 -3.31 3.49 9.12
CA ILE A 17 -2.03 3.55 9.85
C ILE A 17 -2.15 4.40 11.11
N ASN A 18 -2.82 5.54 11.03
CA ASN A 18 -3.05 6.42 12.18
C ASN A 18 -3.96 5.78 13.24
N HIS A 19 -4.81 4.83 12.85
CA HIS A 19 -5.67 4.07 13.74
C HIS A 19 -5.05 2.77 14.27
N LEU A 20 -3.89 2.35 13.76
CA LEU A 20 -3.15 1.22 14.31
C LEU A 20 -2.73 1.52 15.77
N ALA A 21 -2.75 0.49 16.62
CA ALA A 21 -2.42 0.61 18.04
C ALA A 21 -1.06 1.32 18.22
N THR A 22 -0.95 2.27 19.16
CA THR A 22 0.20 3.21 19.28
C THR A 22 1.55 2.54 19.60
N ASP A 23 1.53 1.27 20.01
CA ASP A 23 2.67 0.40 20.25
C ASP A 23 3.12 -0.40 19.01
N ASP A 24 2.27 -0.50 17.99
CA ASP A 24 2.60 -1.19 16.74
C ASP A 24 3.41 -0.30 15.78
N ILE A 25 4.65 -0.03 16.19
CA ILE A 25 5.58 0.87 15.48
C ILE A 25 6.09 0.22 14.18
N GLU A 26 6.38 -1.09 14.22
CA GLU A 26 6.95 -1.81 13.09
C GLU A 26 5.95 -1.93 11.94
N SER A 27 4.69 -2.25 12.22
CA SER A 27 3.66 -2.32 11.18
C SER A 27 3.43 -0.96 10.53
N ARG A 28 3.34 0.11 11.34
CA ARG A 28 3.22 1.48 10.81
C ARG A 28 4.42 1.86 9.95
N LYS A 29 5.64 1.53 10.36
CA LYS A 29 6.84 1.83 9.58
C LYS A 29 6.83 1.09 8.24
N LYS A 30 6.44 -0.19 8.24
CA LYS A 30 6.34 -1.00 7.02
C LYS A 30 5.27 -0.45 6.06
N LEU A 31 4.08 -0.12 6.54
CA LEU A 31 3.01 0.45 5.71
C LEU A 31 3.36 1.87 5.19
N ASN A 32 4.00 2.72 6.00
CA ASN A 32 4.45 4.03 5.54
C ASN A 32 5.51 3.94 4.46
N ARG A 33 6.41 2.94 4.53
CA ARG A 33 7.37 2.67 3.46
C ARG A 33 6.66 2.32 2.14
N ILE A 34 5.68 1.41 2.18
CA ILE A 34 4.88 1.04 1.01
C ILE A 34 4.19 2.25 0.39
N ILE A 35 3.62 3.14 1.21
CA ILE A 35 3.02 4.40 0.72
C ILE A 35 4.05 5.26 0.00
N GLY A 36 5.23 5.47 0.61
CA GLY A 36 6.29 6.27 0.00
C GLY A 36 6.77 5.68 -1.34
N ASP A 37 6.92 4.36 -1.41
CA ASP A 37 7.34 3.66 -2.62
C ASP A 37 6.27 3.78 -3.73
N LEU A 38 4.97 3.72 -3.38
CA LEU A 38 3.85 3.94 -4.30
C LEU A 38 3.76 5.38 -4.80
N GLU A 39 3.96 6.37 -3.93
CA GLU A 39 3.97 7.78 -4.30
C GLU A 39 5.16 8.13 -5.21
N ALA A 40 6.35 7.64 -4.88
CA ALA A 40 7.54 7.82 -5.72
C ALA A 40 7.33 7.26 -7.13
N LYS A 41 6.63 6.12 -7.24
CA LYS A 41 6.32 5.48 -8.50
C LYS A 41 5.21 6.18 -9.29
N LEU A 42 4.24 6.78 -8.60
CA LEU A 42 3.26 7.66 -9.23
C LEU A 42 3.92 8.90 -9.85
N GLU A 43 4.95 9.45 -9.22
CA GLU A 43 5.71 10.60 -9.74
C GLU A 43 6.68 10.20 -10.85
N LYS A 44 7.32 9.04 -10.72
CA LYS A 44 8.30 8.50 -11.67
C LYS A 44 8.00 7.03 -11.94
N PRO A 45 7.19 6.72 -12.97
CA PRO A 45 7.01 5.37 -13.44
C PRO A 45 8.35 4.89 -14.02
N ASP A 46 9.05 4.03 -13.29
CA ASP A 46 10.25 3.32 -13.74
C ASP A 46 9.87 1.88 -14.07
N ASP A 47 10.65 1.18 -14.90
CA ASP A 47 10.28 -0.15 -15.42
C ASP A 47 10.33 -1.28 -14.36
N ASN A 48 10.85 -1.01 -13.15
CA ASN A 48 11.01 -2.03 -12.09
C ASN A 48 9.78 -2.15 -11.20
N ASP A 49 8.68 -2.60 -11.78
CA ASP A 49 7.40 -2.68 -11.09
C ASP A 49 7.22 -3.90 -10.19
N ASP A 50 7.93 -4.98 -10.52
CA ASP A 50 7.85 -6.28 -9.86
C ASP A 50 8.25 -6.25 -8.38
N GLY A 51 9.22 -5.40 -8.01
CA GLY A 51 9.71 -5.28 -6.64
C GLY A 51 8.65 -4.73 -5.69
N LEU A 52 7.99 -3.64 -6.08
CA LEU A 52 6.93 -3.03 -5.27
C LEU A 52 5.71 -3.94 -5.15
N VAL A 53 5.31 -4.58 -6.25
CA VAL A 53 4.19 -5.53 -6.25
C VAL A 53 4.48 -6.71 -5.31
N LYS A 54 5.71 -7.21 -5.30
CA LYS A 54 6.13 -8.26 -4.38
C LYS A 54 6.11 -7.79 -2.92
N ASP A 55 6.65 -6.61 -2.63
CA ASP A 55 6.68 -6.06 -1.27
C ASP A 55 5.27 -5.83 -0.71
N ILE A 56 4.32 -5.40 -1.55
CA ILE A 56 2.91 -5.27 -1.17
C ILE A 56 2.31 -6.64 -0.85
N LYS A 57 2.54 -7.67 -1.67
CA LYS A 57 2.06 -9.04 -1.41
C LYS A 57 2.60 -9.61 -0.11
N GLU A 58 3.89 -9.45 0.16
CA GLU A 58 4.51 -9.89 1.41
C GLU A 58 3.93 -9.14 2.62
N THR A 59 3.62 -7.86 2.44
CA THR A 59 2.97 -7.05 3.48
C THR A 59 1.54 -7.51 3.73
N ILE A 60 0.77 -7.78 2.67
CA ILE A 60 -0.58 -8.36 2.77
C ILE A 60 -0.51 -9.63 3.61
N GLN A 61 0.31 -10.61 3.21
CA GLN A 61 0.48 -11.90 3.92
C GLN A 61 0.81 -11.73 5.40
N HIS A 62 1.68 -10.78 5.74
CA HIS A 62 2.07 -10.53 7.12
C HIS A 62 0.91 -9.92 7.95
N PHE A 63 0.05 -9.12 7.32
CA PHE A 63 -0.99 -8.34 8.01
C PHE A 63 -2.38 -9.01 7.99
N GLU A 64 -2.62 -10.07 7.19
CA GLU A 64 -3.97 -10.66 6.99
C GLU A 64 -4.69 -11.04 8.29
N THR A 65 -3.94 -11.45 9.32
CA THR A 65 -4.52 -11.87 10.60
C THR A 65 -4.67 -10.71 11.59
N GLU A 66 -3.63 -9.89 11.72
CA GLU A 66 -3.55 -8.86 12.77
C GLU A 66 -4.19 -7.53 12.36
N HIS A 67 -4.20 -7.22 11.06
CA HIS A 67 -4.63 -5.93 10.52
C HIS A 67 -5.51 -6.09 9.27
N PRO A 68 -6.68 -6.75 9.38
CA PRO A 68 -7.53 -7.08 8.23
C PRO A 68 -7.98 -5.86 7.42
N ARG A 69 -8.14 -4.69 8.05
CA ARG A 69 -8.48 -3.44 7.35
C ARG A 69 -7.33 -2.93 6.48
N ALA A 70 -6.10 -2.94 7.00
CA ALA A 70 -4.92 -2.56 6.22
C ALA A 70 -4.73 -3.51 5.05
N THR A 71 -4.89 -4.82 5.28
CA THR A 71 -4.85 -5.86 4.24
C THR A 71 -5.88 -5.63 3.13
N ALA A 72 -7.11 -5.26 3.48
CA ALA A 72 -8.14 -4.96 2.48
C ALA A 72 -7.76 -3.76 1.59
N ILE A 73 -7.21 -2.70 2.18
CA ILE A 73 -6.78 -1.51 1.44
C ILE A 73 -5.59 -1.85 0.53
N LEU A 74 -4.61 -2.63 1.01
CA LEU A 74 -3.48 -3.07 0.20
C LEU A 74 -3.93 -3.95 -1.00
N ASN A 75 -4.96 -4.77 -0.82
CA ASN A 75 -5.57 -5.51 -1.93
C ASN A 75 -6.25 -4.58 -2.95
N ASP A 76 -6.98 -3.56 -2.48
CA ASP A 76 -7.57 -2.54 -3.37
C ASP A 76 -6.49 -1.82 -4.19
N ILE A 77 -5.35 -1.48 -3.56
CA ILE A 77 -4.18 -0.88 -4.21
C ILE A 77 -3.61 -1.82 -5.28
N MET A 78 -3.39 -3.10 -4.95
CA MET A 78 -2.92 -4.12 -5.89
C MET A 78 -3.79 -4.20 -7.15
N VAL A 79 -5.12 -4.24 -6.98
CA VAL A 79 -6.06 -4.23 -8.10
C VAL A 79 -5.95 -2.95 -8.91
N THR A 80 -5.78 -1.80 -8.25
CA THR A 80 -5.58 -0.52 -8.93
C THR A 80 -4.30 -0.50 -9.77
N LEU A 81 -3.18 -0.99 -9.23
CA LEU A 81 -1.90 -1.09 -9.93
C LEU A 81 -1.99 -2.02 -11.15
N SER A 82 -2.57 -3.21 -10.99
CA SER A 82 -2.77 -4.14 -12.11
C SER A 82 -3.65 -3.52 -13.21
N ASN A 83 -4.66 -2.72 -12.85
CA ASN A 83 -5.48 -1.98 -13.81
C ASN A 83 -4.73 -0.83 -14.50
N MET A 84 -3.63 -0.34 -13.92
CA MET A 84 -2.74 0.65 -14.54
C MET A 84 -1.75 0.01 -15.52
N GLY A 85 -1.58 -1.31 -15.50
CA GLY A 85 -0.56 -2.01 -16.28
C GLY A 85 0.81 -2.02 -15.59
N ILE A 86 0.78 -1.93 -14.26
CA ILE A 86 1.90 -1.86 -13.31
C ILE A 86 1.81 -3.08 -12.38
#